data_AF-A0A150GUC0-F1
#
_entry.id   AF-A0A150GUC0-F1
#
_cell.length_a   1.000
_cell.length_b   1.000
_cell.length_c   1.000
_cell.angle_alpha   90.00
_cell.angle_beta   90.00
_cell.angle_gamma   90.00
#
_symmetry.space_group_name_H-M   'P 1'
#
loop_
_entity.id
_entity.type
_entity.pdbx_description
1 polymer ?
#
loop_
_entity_poly.entity_id
_entity_poly.type
_entity_poly.pdbx_seq_one_letter_code
_entity_poly.pdbx_strand_id
1 'polypeptide(L)'
;MAMLTAVTMLAAVAALLGTSSAQPNTKGQRFEGFTYASNVIGYVNMTMDFCEIKPNTKGQRFEGFTYASNVIGYVNMTMDFCEIKAAIEAGDWATATTIYSTGKNSMSGLSRRSFSRFASFAYSAEEPTHAALLMGRNATYLDTVIREALANKNGALVLGLLQFSGIKYGIHEIDEAATKIAQYVANATAENAALVSDDTGAPHSVDEAWALWSSGSAMSCGSMSAWARMLGADMGTTFLGRSHINNGMTLVFNDLLATSRTADLPAYIAARTSLTRHLIMLGLQGVSHSVFKAQHAARCKQAAAEAEAKAMIAVHWTYLEPLLVYRNTPAANIDMLEMALTAPQADYAKALPAIKAVVHKMGRRMAEVGTPDAKRITAGWNCPMHKQL
;
A
#
# COMPACT_ATOMS: atom_id res chain seq x y z
N MET A 1 -11.76 -3.86 28.69
CA MET A 1 -12.51 -2.59 28.52
C MET A 1 -11.77 -1.67 27.53
N ALA A 2 -11.30 -2.21 26.39
CA ALA A 2 -10.39 -1.54 25.44
C ALA A 2 -10.79 -1.82 23.98
N MET A 3 -12.10 -1.80 23.69
CA MET A 3 -12.65 -2.20 22.39
C MET A 3 -13.46 -1.10 21.68
N LEU A 4 -13.42 0.15 22.17
CA LEU A 4 -14.31 1.23 21.69
C LEU A 4 -13.63 2.36 20.90
N THR A 5 -12.31 2.34 20.71
CA THR A 5 -11.55 3.45 20.08
C THR A 5 -11.27 3.29 18.58
N ALA A 6 -11.34 2.08 18.01
CA ALA A 6 -10.99 1.85 16.60
C ALA A 6 -12.07 2.31 15.58
N VAL A 7 -13.28 2.64 16.04
CA VAL A 7 -14.38 3.12 15.18
C VAL A 7 -14.31 4.64 14.94
N THR A 8 -13.57 5.37 15.79
CA THR A 8 -13.59 6.84 15.78
C THR A 8 -12.82 7.46 14.61
N MET A 9 -11.76 6.84 14.07
CA MET A 9 -10.99 7.48 12.98
C MET A 9 -11.74 7.46 11.63
N LEU A 10 -12.46 6.37 11.33
CA LEU A 10 -13.22 6.27 10.08
C LEU A 10 -14.47 7.18 10.10
N ALA A 11 -15.13 7.29 11.27
CA ALA A 11 -16.20 8.26 11.50
C ALA A 11 -15.67 9.72 11.57
N ALA A 12 -14.45 9.96 12.07
CA ALA A 12 -13.84 11.28 12.11
C ALA A 12 -13.39 11.76 10.71
N VAL A 13 -12.96 10.85 9.83
CA VAL A 13 -12.69 11.18 8.42
C VAL A 13 -14.00 11.56 7.70
N ALA A 14 -15.13 10.91 8.01
CA ALA A 14 -16.44 11.33 7.51
C ALA A 14 -16.90 12.70 8.08
N ALA A 15 -16.60 12.99 9.35
CA ALA A 15 -16.96 14.26 10.00
C ALA A 15 -16.08 15.47 9.59
N LEU A 16 -14.83 15.25 9.17
CA LEU A 16 -13.92 16.30 8.69
C LEU A 16 -14.13 16.70 7.20
N LEU A 17 -15.05 16.03 6.49
CA LEU A 17 -15.33 16.28 5.06
C LEU A 17 -16.65 17.03 4.81
N GLY A 18 -17.26 17.59 5.86
CA GLY A 18 -18.52 18.34 5.79
C GLY A 18 -18.35 19.79 5.34
N THR A 19 -18.85 20.07 4.13
CA THR A 19 -19.19 21.38 3.54
C THR A 19 -18.05 22.23 2.94
N SER A 20 -17.78 22.02 1.65
CA SER A 20 -17.49 23.15 0.75
C SER A 20 -18.48 23.13 -0.41
N SER A 21 -19.40 24.09 -0.35
CA SER A 21 -20.40 24.39 -1.36
C SER A 21 -19.78 24.85 -2.68
N ALA A 22 -20.37 24.41 -3.80
CA ALA A 22 -20.48 25.08 -5.10
C ALA A 22 -19.19 25.62 -5.77
N GLN A 23 -18.75 24.93 -6.84
CA GLN A 23 -17.96 25.59 -7.90
C GLN A 23 -18.87 26.46 -8.78
N PRO A 24 -18.52 27.71 -9.08
CA PRO A 24 -19.12 28.45 -10.18
C PRO A 24 -18.45 28.06 -11.50
N ASN A 25 -19.31 27.74 -12.45
CA ASN A 25 -19.05 27.57 -13.88
C ASN A 25 -18.37 28.84 -14.44
N THR A 26 -17.19 28.73 -15.05
CA THR A 26 -16.65 29.80 -15.92
C THR A 26 -16.11 29.24 -17.22
N LYS A 27 -16.70 29.77 -18.29
CA LYS A 27 -16.36 29.57 -19.69
C LYS A 27 -15.02 30.22 -20.03
N GLY A 28 -14.27 29.54 -20.90
CA GLY A 28 -13.39 30.06 -21.95
C GLY A 28 -12.60 31.34 -21.70
N GLN A 29 -11.29 31.20 -21.53
CA GLN A 29 -10.33 32.17 -22.06
C GLN A 29 -9.16 31.42 -22.72
N ARG A 30 -9.01 31.66 -24.03
CA ARG A 30 -7.78 31.38 -24.79
C ARG A 30 -6.70 32.34 -24.29
N PHE A 31 -5.51 31.81 -24.03
CA PHE A 31 -4.28 32.61 -24.01
C PHE A 31 -3.26 31.95 -24.94
N GLU A 32 -2.96 32.68 -26.02
CA GLU A 32 -1.82 32.41 -26.90
C GLU A 32 -0.55 32.97 -26.27
N GLY A 33 0.54 32.20 -26.41
CA GLY A 33 1.91 32.68 -26.58
C GLY A 33 2.61 33.31 -25.37
N PHE A 34 3.49 32.55 -24.71
CA PHE A 34 4.86 33.00 -24.40
C PHE A 34 5.76 31.77 -24.18
N THR A 35 6.72 31.61 -25.09
CA THR A 35 7.83 30.66 -25.04
C THR A 35 8.87 31.15 -24.04
N TYR A 36 9.18 30.34 -23.02
CA TYR A 36 10.48 30.39 -22.35
C TYR A 36 11.00 28.95 -22.21
N ALA A 37 12.12 28.72 -22.89
CA ALA A 37 12.83 27.46 -22.92
C ALA A 37 13.48 27.19 -21.55
N SER A 38 13.06 26.12 -20.89
CA SER A 38 13.81 25.46 -19.84
C SER A 38 14.04 24.02 -20.24
N ASN A 39 15.31 23.61 -20.22
CA ASN A 39 15.83 22.28 -20.55
C ASN A 39 14.88 21.15 -20.17
N VAL A 40 14.20 20.66 -21.21
CA VAL A 40 13.40 19.44 -21.23
C VAL A 40 14.36 18.27 -20.99
N ILE A 41 14.34 17.70 -19.78
CA ILE A 41 14.53 16.26 -19.65
C ILE A 41 13.44 15.66 -20.53
N GLY A 42 13.87 14.99 -21.60
CA GLY A 42 13.00 14.44 -22.63
C GLY A 42 11.78 13.74 -22.04
N TYR A 43 10.63 14.40 -22.11
CA TYR A 43 9.38 13.68 -22.33
C TYR A 43 9.49 13.13 -23.74
N VAL A 44 10.18 11.98 -23.83
CA VAL A 44 9.93 11.06 -24.92
C VAL A 44 8.43 10.86 -24.91
N ASN A 45 7.79 11.07 -26.05
CA ASN A 45 6.49 10.53 -26.38
C ASN A 45 6.58 9.02 -26.16
N MET A 46 6.47 8.56 -24.91
CA MET A 46 6.12 7.20 -24.60
C MET A 46 4.65 7.13 -24.99
N THR A 47 4.41 6.73 -26.23
CA THR A 47 3.28 5.85 -26.50
C THR A 47 3.12 4.97 -25.27
N MET A 48 1.94 5.00 -24.64
CA MET A 48 1.62 4.07 -23.58
C MET A 48 1.73 2.69 -24.20
N ASP A 49 2.93 2.10 -24.15
CA ASP A 49 3.14 0.70 -24.45
C ASP A 49 2.26 0.00 -23.43
N PHE A 50 1.11 -0.46 -23.94
CA PHE A 50 0.15 -1.26 -23.22
C PHE A 50 0.95 -2.26 -22.37
N CYS A 51 0.60 -2.39 -21.09
CA CYS A 51 1.06 -3.49 -20.26
C CYS A 51 1.02 -4.77 -21.10
N GLU A 52 2.18 -5.22 -21.57
CA GLU A 52 2.26 -6.42 -22.38
C GLU A 52 1.72 -7.55 -21.51
N ILE A 53 0.60 -8.13 -21.88
CA ILE A 53 0.03 -9.29 -21.19
C ILE A 53 1.09 -10.38 -21.27
N LYS A 54 1.85 -10.59 -20.19
CA LYS A 54 2.80 -11.69 -20.14
C LYS A 54 1.98 -12.98 -20.09
N PRO A 55 2.25 -13.97 -20.95
CA PRO A 55 1.48 -15.22 -20.95
C PRO A 55 1.74 -16.07 -19.70
N ASN A 56 2.87 -15.86 -19.04
CA ASN A 56 3.25 -16.53 -17.81
C ASN A 56 4.21 -15.67 -16.96
N THR A 57 4.29 -15.98 -15.67
CA THR A 57 5.29 -15.42 -14.74
C THR A 57 6.36 -16.43 -14.35
N LYS A 58 6.12 -17.73 -14.48
CA LYS A 58 7.06 -18.80 -14.08
C LYS A 58 8.46 -18.59 -14.69
N GLY A 59 9.48 -18.57 -13.84
CA GLY A 59 10.88 -18.36 -14.22
C GLY A 59 11.23 -16.91 -14.59
N GLN A 60 10.27 -16.00 -14.65
CA GLN A 60 10.52 -14.58 -14.89
C GLN A 60 11.08 -13.93 -13.63
N ARG A 61 12.01 -12.99 -13.83
CA ARG A 61 12.61 -12.22 -12.74
C ARG A 61 12.07 -10.79 -12.75
N PHE A 62 11.52 -10.35 -11.62
CA PHE A 62 11.04 -8.99 -11.46
C PHE A 62 11.51 -8.40 -10.13
N GLU A 63 12.01 -7.15 -10.17
CA GLU A 63 12.56 -6.38 -9.04
C GLU A 63 13.63 -7.08 -8.17
N GLY A 64 14.09 -8.28 -8.53
CA GLY A 64 15.09 -9.05 -7.79
C GLY A 64 14.59 -10.40 -7.26
N PHE A 65 13.34 -10.74 -7.54
CA PHE A 65 12.70 -12.01 -7.22
C PHE A 65 12.42 -12.80 -8.50
N THR A 66 12.55 -14.12 -8.47
CA THR A 66 12.26 -15.01 -9.60
C THR A 66 11.09 -15.91 -9.25
N TYR A 67 9.99 -15.80 -9.99
CA TYR A 67 8.77 -16.56 -9.74
C TYR A 67 9.01 -18.07 -9.95
N ALA A 68 8.57 -18.87 -8.98
CA ALA A 68 8.58 -20.33 -9.03
C ALA A 68 7.45 -20.91 -9.89
N SER A 69 6.36 -20.15 -10.01
CA SER A 69 5.06 -20.59 -10.50
C SER A 69 4.41 -19.52 -11.40
N ASN A 70 3.24 -19.82 -11.95
CA ASN A 70 2.51 -18.88 -12.79
C ASN A 70 1.38 -18.17 -12.04
N VAL A 71 1.64 -16.95 -11.59
CA VAL A 71 0.73 -16.06 -10.86
C VAL A 71 0.31 -14.83 -11.68
N ILE A 72 0.28 -14.94 -13.01
CA ILE A 72 0.01 -13.81 -13.90
C ILE A 72 -1.30 -13.09 -13.60
N GLY A 73 -2.32 -13.79 -13.10
CA GLY A 73 -3.57 -13.18 -12.67
C GLY A 73 -3.36 -12.10 -11.61
N TYR A 74 -2.44 -12.28 -10.67
CA TYR A 74 -2.14 -11.29 -9.63
C TYR A 74 -1.36 -10.09 -10.18
N VAL A 75 -0.44 -10.33 -11.11
CA VAL A 75 0.22 -9.24 -11.85
C VAL A 75 -0.79 -8.38 -12.59
N ASN A 76 -1.77 -9.00 -13.26
CA ASN A 76 -2.79 -8.32 -14.04
C ASN A 76 -3.77 -7.48 -13.21
N MET A 77 -3.84 -7.68 -11.89
CA MET A 77 -4.62 -6.81 -10.99
C MET A 77 -4.13 -5.36 -11.02
N THR A 78 -2.85 -5.13 -11.35
CA THR A 78 -2.31 -3.77 -11.50
C THR A 78 -2.90 -3.02 -12.68
N MET A 79 -3.34 -3.71 -13.75
CA MET A 79 -4.06 -3.07 -14.84
C MET A 79 -5.43 -2.57 -14.38
N ASP A 80 -6.14 -3.35 -13.56
CA ASP A 80 -7.42 -2.91 -12.97
C ASP A 80 -7.21 -1.66 -12.10
N PHE A 81 -6.09 -1.58 -11.36
CA PHE A 81 -5.75 -0.36 -10.62
C PHE A 81 -5.56 0.84 -11.56
N CYS A 82 -4.85 0.66 -12.68
CA CYS A 82 -4.58 1.76 -13.64
C CYS A 82 -5.87 2.31 -14.21
N GLU A 83 -6.77 1.41 -14.57
CA GLU A 83 -8.04 1.79 -15.15
C GLU A 83 -8.97 2.43 -14.12
N ILE A 84 -9.00 1.94 -12.87
CA ILE A 84 -9.73 2.60 -11.78
C ILE A 84 -9.19 4.00 -11.55
N LYS A 85 -7.86 4.16 -11.49
CA LYS A 85 -7.21 5.47 -11.34
C LYS A 85 -7.59 6.41 -12.49
N ALA A 86 -7.46 5.95 -13.73
CA ALA A 86 -7.79 6.75 -14.91
C ALA A 86 -9.28 7.14 -14.93
N ALA A 87 -10.18 6.23 -14.55
CA ALA A 87 -11.61 6.51 -14.45
C ALA A 87 -11.91 7.56 -13.37
N ILE A 88 -11.28 7.46 -12.19
CA ILE A 88 -11.38 8.46 -11.11
C ILE A 88 -10.87 9.83 -11.58
N GLU A 89 -9.71 9.88 -12.24
CA GLU A 89 -9.12 11.11 -12.78
C GLU A 89 -10.00 11.75 -13.87
N ALA A 90 -10.74 10.94 -14.64
CA ALA A 90 -11.72 11.39 -15.62
C ALA A 90 -13.10 11.73 -15.01
N GLY A 91 -13.30 11.52 -13.70
CA GLY A 91 -14.60 11.69 -13.03
C GLY A 91 -15.63 10.61 -13.33
N ASP A 92 -15.24 9.50 -13.97
CA ASP A 92 -16.07 8.34 -14.27
C ASP A 92 -16.09 7.34 -13.09
N TRP A 93 -16.79 7.74 -12.04
CA TRP A 93 -16.95 6.93 -10.82
C TRP A 93 -17.74 5.64 -11.04
N ALA A 94 -18.60 5.60 -12.07
CA ALA A 94 -19.37 4.40 -12.40
C ALA A 94 -18.43 3.31 -12.92
N THR A 95 -17.58 3.63 -13.90
CA THR A 95 -16.56 2.71 -14.43
C THR A 95 -15.59 2.27 -13.33
N ALA A 96 -15.09 3.20 -12.50
CA ALA A 96 -14.24 2.88 -11.36
C ALA A 96 -14.91 1.85 -10.42
N THR A 97 -16.19 2.04 -10.10
CA THR A 97 -16.96 1.14 -9.22
C THR A 97 -17.17 -0.24 -9.85
N THR A 98 -17.44 -0.29 -11.15
CA THR A 98 -17.59 -1.55 -11.90
C THR A 98 -16.30 -2.35 -11.88
N ILE A 99 -15.16 -1.74 -12.27
CA ILE A 99 -13.86 -2.42 -12.29
C ILE A 99 -13.48 -2.89 -10.89
N TYR A 100 -13.67 -2.06 -9.86
CA TYR A 100 -13.45 -2.45 -8.47
C TYR A 100 -14.24 -3.70 -8.06
N SER A 101 -15.53 -3.73 -8.40
CA SER A 101 -16.46 -4.78 -7.95
C SER A 101 -16.25 -6.10 -8.69
N THR A 102 -16.11 -6.06 -10.02
CA THR A 102 -16.14 -7.26 -10.86
C THR A 102 -14.79 -7.62 -11.47
N GLY A 103 -13.81 -6.72 -11.40
CA GLY A 103 -12.54 -6.86 -12.09
C GLY A 103 -12.68 -6.78 -13.61
N LYS A 104 -11.55 -6.61 -14.29
CA LYS A 104 -11.50 -6.56 -15.76
C LYS A 104 -10.40 -7.41 -16.37
N ASN A 105 -9.18 -7.32 -15.86
CA ASN A 105 -7.99 -7.86 -16.52
C ASN A 105 -7.40 -9.11 -15.83
N SER A 106 -7.80 -9.40 -14.59
CA SER A 106 -7.30 -10.56 -13.84
C SER A 106 -8.25 -11.76 -13.91
N MET A 107 -7.82 -12.86 -14.54
CA MET A 107 -8.59 -14.10 -14.66
C MET A 107 -8.12 -15.17 -13.67
N SER A 108 -9.07 -15.84 -13.03
CA SER A 108 -8.92 -17.03 -12.18
C SER A 108 -9.82 -18.14 -12.71
N GLY A 109 -9.27 -18.99 -13.60
CA GLY A 109 -10.07 -19.94 -14.36
C GLY A 109 -11.13 -19.22 -15.21
N LEU A 110 -12.41 -19.55 -15.00
CA LEU A 110 -13.54 -18.94 -15.71
C LEU A 110 -14.07 -17.64 -15.07
N SER A 111 -13.54 -17.24 -13.91
CA SER A 111 -13.98 -16.06 -13.17
C SER A 111 -12.93 -14.96 -13.16
N ARG A 112 -13.35 -13.70 -13.02
CA ARG A 112 -12.43 -12.58 -12.78
C ARG A 112 -12.10 -12.45 -11.28
N ARG A 113 -10.85 -12.11 -10.98
CA ARG A 113 -10.49 -11.56 -9.66
C ARG A 113 -10.87 -10.09 -9.64
N SER A 114 -11.13 -9.56 -8.45
CA SER A 114 -11.45 -8.14 -8.26
C SER A 114 -10.92 -7.64 -6.93
N PHE A 115 -10.67 -6.34 -6.82
CA PHE A 115 -10.24 -5.74 -5.55
C PHE A 115 -11.32 -5.87 -4.48
N SER A 116 -12.60 -5.88 -4.84
CA SER A 116 -13.68 -6.15 -3.88
C SER A 116 -13.56 -7.53 -3.24
N ARG A 117 -13.15 -8.57 -3.99
CA ARG A 117 -12.88 -9.90 -3.43
C ARG A 117 -11.68 -9.89 -2.48
N PHE A 118 -10.60 -9.18 -2.82
CA PHE A 118 -9.44 -9.06 -1.92
C PHE A 118 -9.81 -8.31 -0.64
N ALA A 119 -10.55 -7.20 -0.78
CA ALA A 119 -10.99 -6.37 0.33
C ALA A 119 -11.96 -7.12 1.27
N SER A 120 -12.81 -8.00 0.73
CA SER A 120 -13.78 -8.78 1.51
C SER A 120 -13.31 -10.18 1.90
N PHE A 121 -12.08 -10.58 1.52
CA PHE A 121 -11.57 -11.92 1.77
C PHE A 121 -11.64 -12.31 3.25
N ALA A 122 -12.20 -13.49 3.50
CA ALA A 122 -12.33 -14.13 4.79
C ALA A 122 -11.60 -15.48 4.75
N TYR A 123 -10.67 -15.66 5.68
CA TYR A 123 -9.90 -16.90 5.81
C TYR A 123 -10.68 -17.96 6.58
N SER A 124 -10.35 -19.23 6.32
CA SER A 124 -10.95 -20.39 6.99
C SER A 124 -9.98 -21.17 7.89
N ALA A 125 -8.68 -20.84 7.85
CA ALA A 125 -7.61 -21.49 8.59
C ALA A 125 -6.85 -20.50 9.51
N GLU A 126 -5.82 -20.96 10.23
CA GLU A 126 -5.04 -20.10 11.13
C GLU A 126 -4.17 -19.10 10.33
N GLU A 127 -4.58 -17.84 10.28
CA GLU A 127 -3.84 -16.76 9.61
C GLU A 127 -3.57 -15.60 10.56
N PRO A 128 -2.56 -15.71 11.44
CA PRO A 128 -2.38 -14.78 12.56
C PRO A 128 -2.03 -13.36 12.11
N THR A 129 -1.30 -13.21 11.01
CA THR A 129 -0.90 -11.89 10.48
C THR A 129 -2.08 -11.24 9.75
N HIS A 130 -2.83 -12.03 8.97
CA HIS A 130 -4.05 -11.54 8.32
C HIS A 130 -5.13 -11.17 9.35
N ALA A 131 -5.35 -12.03 10.34
CA ALA A 131 -6.27 -11.78 11.46
C ALA A 131 -5.90 -10.50 12.21
N ALA A 132 -4.61 -10.26 12.42
CA ALA A 132 -4.13 -9.04 13.05
C ALA A 132 -4.55 -7.79 12.28
N LEU A 133 -4.42 -7.76 10.95
CA LEU A 133 -4.86 -6.63 10.11
C LEU A 133 -6.36 -6.30 10.26
N LEU A 134 -7.17 -7.28 10.60
CA LEU A 134 -8.59 -7.06 10.88
C LEU A 134 -8.82 -6.39 12.23
N MET A 135 -7.94 -6.56 13.23
CA MET A 135 -8.15 -6.11 14.61
C MET A 135 -9.55 -6.47 15.15
N GLY A 136 -10.03 -7.68 14.84
CA GLY A 136 -11.37 -8.13 15.22
C GLY A 136 -12.53 -7.52 14.43
N ARG A 137 -12.26 -6.68 13.42
CA ARG A 137 -13.28 -6.21 12.45
C ARG A 137 -13.73 -7.37 11.55
N ASN A 138 -14.95 -7.26 11.02
CA ASN A 138 -15.47 -8.21 10.03
C ASN A 138 -14.57 -8.21 8.78
N ALA A 139 -14.32 -9.38 8.19
CA ALA A 139 -13.55 -9.54 6.94
C ALA A 139 -13.97 -8.59 5.80
N THR A 140 -15.26 -8.21 5.75
CA THR A 140 -15.81 -7.30 4.73
C THR A 140 -15.59 -5.81 5.02
N TYR A 141 -15.01 -5.43 6.17
CA TYR A 141 -14.92 -4.01 6.56
C TYR A 141 -14.22 -3.16 5.49
N LEU A 142 -13.12 -3.66 4.92
CA LEU A 142 -12.34 -2.92 3.93
C LEU A 142 -13.14 -2.70 2.64
N ASP A 143 -13.94 -3.69 2.23
CA ASP A 143 -14.82 -3.54 1.07
C ASP A 143 -15.88 -2.45 1.31
N THR A 144 -16.49 -2.43 2.50
CA THR A 144 -17.43 -1.38 2.90
C THR A 144 -16.80 0.01 2.82
N VAL A 145 -15.60 0.18 3.38
CA VAL A 145 -14.91 1.48 3.37
C VAL A 145 -14.55 1.93 1.95
N ILE A 146 -14.07 1.02 1.09
CA ILE A 146 -13.74 1.38 -0.30
C ILE A 146 -15.00 1.78 -1.07
N ARG A 147 -16.12 1.05 -0.89
CA ARG A 147 -17.40 1.38 -1.53
C ARG A 147 -17.94 2.73 -1.05
N GLU A 148 -17.81 3.04 0.23
CA GLU A 148 -18.16 4.36 0.76
C GLU A 148 -17.27 5.46 0.17
N ALA A 149 -15.96 5.24 0.07
CA ALA A 149 -15.04 6.19 -0.54
C ALA A 149 -15.34 6.44 -2.03
N LEU A 150 -15.72 5.38 -2.78
CA LEU A 150 -16.18 5.49 -4.17
C LEU A 150 -17.48 6.31 -4.27
N ALA A 151 -18.47 6.04 -3.41
CA ALA A 151 -19.73 6.77 -3.38
C ALA A 151 -19.53 8.26 -3.05
N ASN A 152 -18.61 8.55 -2.13
CA ASN A 152 -18.23 9.90 -1.71
C ASN A 152 -17.21 10.57 -2.65
N LYS A 153 -16.82 9.91 -3.76
CA LYS A 153 -15.88 10.43 -4.76
C LYS A 153 -14.51 10.82 -4.18
N ASN A 154 -14.04 10.10 -3.16
CA ASN A 154 -12.75 10.34 -2.52
C ASN A 154 -11.64 9.51 -3.19
N GLY A 155 -11.06 10.05 -4.27
CA GLY A 155 -10.12 9.31 -5.12
C GLY A 155 -8.85 8.87 -4.40
N ALA A 156 -8.27 9.73 -3.57
CA ALA A 156 -7.06 9.41 -2.81
C ALA A 156 -7.29 8.24 -1.84
N LEU A 157 -8.42 8.28 -1.12
CA LEU A 157 -8.79 7.21 -0.19
C LEU A 157 -9.07 5.90 -0.93
N VAL A 158 -9.81 5.93 -2.05
CA VAL A 158 -10.06 4.73 -2.87
C VAL A 158 -8.73 4.12 -3.31
N LEU A 159 -7.88 4.88 -3.98
CA LEU A 159 -6.63 4.35 -4.55
C LEU A 159 -5.71 3.79 -3.46
N GLY A 160 -5.54 4.49 -2.33
CA GLY A 160 -4.74 3.98 -1.23
C GLY A 160 -5.31 2.70 -0.60
N LEU A 161 -6.63 2.61 -0.45
CA LEU A 161 -7.27 1.40 0.11
C LEU A 161 -7.26 0.21 -0.85
N LEU A 162 -7.25 0.43 -2.16
CA LEU A 162 -7.02 -0.66 -3.14
C LEU A 162 -5.63 -1.27 -2.95
N GLN A 163 -4.61 -0.43 -2.77
CA GLN A 163 -3.26 -0.90 -2.48
C GLN A 163 -3.22 -1.69 -1.17
N PHE A 164 -3.89 -1.19 -0.13
CA PHE A 164 -4.01 -1.94 1.13
C PHE A 164 -4.77 -3.26 0.97
N SER A 165 -5.81 -3.34 0.12
CA SER A 165 -6.48 -4.61 -0.15
C SER A 165 -5.53 -5.65 -0.75
N GLY A 166 -4.56 -5.21 -1.58
CA GLY A 166 -3.46 -6.04 -2.06
C GLY A 166 -2.51 -6.49 -0.94
N ILE A 167 -2.15 -5.61 0.00
CA ILE A 167 -1.36 -6.00 1.20
C ILE A 167 -2.10 -7.03 2.04
N LYS A 168 -3.38 -6.78 2.32
CA LYS A 168 -4.23 -7.66 3.12
C LYS A 168 -4.25 -9.06 2.49
N TYR A 169 -4.56 -9.15 1.21
CA TYR A 169 -4.62 -10.43 0.50
C TYR A 169 -3.22 -11.08 0.36
N GLY A 170 -2.17 -10.31 0.09
CA GLY A 170 -0.81 -10.84 0.06
C GLY A 170 -0.36 -11.40 1.42
N ILE A 171 -0.80 -10.83 2.53
CA ILE A 171 -0.56 -11.38 3.87
C ILE A 171 -1.32 -12.69 4.08
N HIS A 172 -2.55 -12.81 3.56
CA HIS A 172 -3.28 -14.09 3.54
C HIS A 172 -2.44 -15.17 2.86
N GLU A 173 -1.93 -14.92 1.66
CA GLU A 173 -1.09 -15.89 0.93
C GLU A 173 0.16 -16.28 1.73
N ILE A 174 0.81 -15.34 2.42
CA ILE A 174 1.98 -15.65 3.25
C ILE A 174 1.61 -16.52 4.46
N ASP A 175 0.46 -16.30 5.09
CA ASP A 175 -0.02 -17.13 6.19
C ASP A 175 -0.51 -18.51 5.70
N GLU A 176 -1.14 -18.58 4.52
CA GLU A 176 -1.55 -19.83 3.89
C GLU A 176 -0.33 -20.70 3.56
N ALA A 177 0.74 -20.12 3.01
CA ALA A 177 2.00 -20.84 2.80
C ALA A 177 2.59 -21.40 4.10
N ALA A 178 2.54 -20.67 5.22
CA ALA A 178 2.96 -21.20 6.52
C ALA A 178 2.10 -22.41 6.93
N THR A 179 0.78 -22.35 6.71
CA THR A 179 -0.15 -23.44 6.99
C THR A 179 0.16 -24.68 6.13
N LYS A 180 0.40 -24.49 4.82
CA LYS A 180 0.80 -25.57 3.89
C LYS A 180 2.10 -26.24 4.33
N ILE A 181 3.12 -25.46 4.71
CA ILE A 181 4.39 -25.98 5.23
C ILE A 181 4.15 -26.77 6.52
N ALA A 182 3.38 -26.22 7.47
CA ALA A 182 3.11 -26.88 8.75
C ALA A 182 2.39 -28.22 8.56
N GLN A 183 1.40 -28.27 7.66
CA GLN A 183 0.69 -29.51 7.30
C GLN A 183 1.62 -30.55 6.68
N TYR A 184 2.51 -30.14 5.77
CA TYR A 184 3.51 -31.03 5.18
C TYR A 184 4.50 -31.56 6.22
N VAL A 185 5.05 -30.68 7.07
CA VAL A 185 6.01 -31.06 8.12
C VAL A 185 5.38 -32.01 9.15
N ALA A 186 4.10 -31.83 9.46
CA ALA A 186 3.36 -32.72 10.35
C ALA A 186 3.10 -34.11 9.74
N ASN A 187 2.98 -34.20 8.41
CA ASN A 187 2.72 -35.46 7.71
C ASN A 187 3.27 -35.45 6.27
N ALA A 188 4.54 -35.81 6.10
CA ALA A 188 5.23 -35.78 4.81
C ALA A 188 4.92 -37.03 3.95
N THR A 189 3.73 -37.09 3.37
CA THR A 189 3.32 -38.13 2.41
C THR A 189 3.50 -37.68 0.96
N ALA A 190 3.43 -38.62 0.02
CA ALA A 190 3.40 -38.30 -1.42
C ALA A 190 2.18 -37.44 -1.80
N GLU A 191 1.05 -37.60 -1.12
CA GLU A 191 -0.15 -36.77 -1.30
C GLU A 191 0.11 -35.33 -0.85
N ASN A 192 0.75 -35.14 0.31
CA ASN A 192 1.05 -33.83 0.86
C ASN A 192 2.23 -33.13 0.18
N ALA A 193 3.00 -33.81 -0.69
CA ALA A 193 4.09 -33.20 -1.44
C ALA A 193 3.61 -32.02 -2.32
N ALA A 194 2.33 -32.02 -2.75
CA ALA A 194 1.74 -30.92 -3.48
C ALA A 194 1.69 -29.61 -2.68
N LEU A 195 1.60 -29.68 -1.33
CA LEU A 195 1.54 -28.51 -0.44
C LEU A 195 2.84 -27.69 -0.42
N VAL A 196 3.96 -28.28 -0.83
CA VAL A 196 5.28 -27.60 -0.92
C VAL A 196 5.81 -27.56 -2.35
N SER A 197 4.98 -27.94 -3.33
CA SER A 197 5.32 -27.85 -4.74
C SER A 197 5.35 -26.41 -5.23
N ASP A 198 6.19 -26.13 -6.22
CA ASP A 198 6.25 -24.79 -6.83
C ASP A 198 4.91 -24.38 -7.46
N ASP A 199 4.21 -25.30 -8.12
CA ASP A 199 3.06 -24.94 -8.96
C ASP A 199 1.79 -24.58 -8.18
N THR A 200 1.57 -25.18 -7.00
CA THR A 200 0.32 -24.99 -6.22
C THR A 200 0.54 -24.87 -4.71
N GLY A 201 1.76 -25.16 -4.23
CA GLY A 201 2.08 -25.24 -2.81
C GLY A 201 2.45 -23.90 -2.18
N ALA A 202 3.17 -23.96 -1.06
CA ALA A 202 3.64 -22.79 -0.34
C ALA A 202 4.49 -21.82 -1.21
N PRO A 203 5.38 -22.27 -2.11
CA PRO A 203 6.08 -21.36 -3.02
C PRO A 203 5.13 -20.56 -3.94
N HIS A 204 4.02 -21.17 -4.39
CA HIS A 204 3.01 -20.50 -5.20
C HIS A 204 2.38 -19.32 -4.45
N SER A 205 1.96 -19.53 -3.20
CA SER A 205 1.40 -18.44 -2.39
C SER A 205 2.42 -17.32 -2.14
N VAL A 206 3.72 -17.63 -1.97
CA VAL A 206 4.78 -16.60 -1.91
C VAL A 206 4.86 -15.80 -3.21
N ASP A 207 4.78 -16.46 -4.36
CA ASP A 207 4.75 -15.81 -5.67
C ASP A 207 3.52 -14.89 -5.83
N GLU A 208 2.33 -15.32 -5.40
CA GLU A 208 1.10 -14.52 -5.45
C GLU A 208 1.23 -13.26 -4.60
N ALA A 209 1.73 -13.41 -3.37
CA ALA A 209 2.02 -12.28 -2.48
C ALA A 209 3.05 -11.30 -3.08
N TRP A 210 4.12 -11.83 -3.70
CA TRP A 210 5.10 -10.98 -4.38
C TRP A 210 4.50 -10.23 -5.57
N ALA A 211 3.66 -10.90 -6.38
CA ALA A 211 2.96 -10.26 -7.49
C ALA A 211 2.06 -9.09 -7.03
N LEU A 212 1.42 -9.21 -5.87
CA LEU A 212 0.64 -8.11 -5.28
C LEU A 212 1.53 -6.97 -4.74
N TRP A 213 2.74 -7.29 -4.27
CA TRP A 213 3.71 -6.27 -3.82
C TRP A 213 4.35 -5.52 -4.99
N SER A 214 5.03 -6.25 -5.86
CA SER A 214 5.90 -5.67 -6.88
C SER A 214 5.17 -5.35 -8.16
N SER A 215 4.05 -6.04 -8.45
CA SER A 215 3.54 -6.29 -9.81
C SER A 215 4.49 -7.16 -10.65
N GLY A 216 4.17 -7.36 -11.93
CA GLY A 216 5.05 -8.00 -12.91
C GLY A 216 5.65 -7.05 -13.96
N SER A 217 5.56 -5.72 -13.78
CA SER A 217 6.16 -4.75 -14.71
C SER A 217 6.59 -3.46 -14.01
N ALA A 218 7.70 -2.87 -14.44
CA ALA A 218 8.19 -1.59 -13.91
C ALA A 218 7.27 -0.42 -14.31
N MET A 219 6.43 -0.63 -15.32
CA MET A 219 5.43 0.34 -15.81
C MET A 219 4.04 0.13 -15.19
N SER A 220 3.88 -0.86 -14.31
CA SER A 220 2.60 -1.05 -13.65
C SER A 220 2.33 0.15 -12.73
N CYS A 221 1.12 0.68 -12.81
CA CYS A 221 0.66 1.67 -11.86
C CYS A 221 0.27 0.95 -10.54
N GLY A 222 0.30 1.69 -9.43
CA GLY A 222 -0.38 1.26 -8.21
C GLY A 222 0.22 0.07 -7.46
N SER A 223 1.39 -0.44 -7.84
CA SER A 223 2.04 -1.47 -7.02
C SER A 223 2.50 -0.90 -5.67
N MET A 224 2.55 -1.76 -4.64
CA MET A 224 3.10 -1.38 -3.34
C MET A 224 4.59 -1.01 -3.46
N SER A 225 5.34 -1.69 -4.33
CA SER A 225 6.74 -1.36 -4.58
C SER A 225 6.91 0.02 -5.21
N ALA A 226 6.02 0.45 -6.10
CA ALA A 226 6.03 1.79 -6.68
C ALA A 226 5.75 2.85 -5.61
N TRP A 227 4.82 2.58 -4.71
CA TRP A 227 4.53 3.46 -3.58
C TRP A 227 5.71 3.55 -2.61
N ALA A 228 6.30 2.42 -2.22
CA ALA A 228 7.51 2.39 -1.40
C ALA A 228 8.70 3.09 -2.07
N ARG A 229 8.79 3.07 -3.41
CA ARG A 229 9.80 3.82 -4.17
C ARG A 229 9.57 5.33 -4.05
N MET A 230 8.35 5.79 -4.23
CA MET A 230 7.97 7.21 -4.06
C MET A 230 8.30 7.69 -2.64
N LEU A 231 7.78 7.00 -1.62
CA LEU A 231 8.06 7.33 -0.22
C LEU A 231 9.56 7.30 0.09
N GLY A 232 10.29 6.29 -0.40
CA GLY A 232 11.73 6.23 -0.18
C GLY A 232 12.47 7.43 -0.76
N ALA A 233 12.06 7.87 -1.95
CA ALA A 233 12.67 9.01 -2.62
C ALA A 233 12.35 10.34 -1.92
N ASP A 234 11.11 10.53 -1.47
CA ASP A 234 10.65 11.75 -0.78
C ASP A 234 11.06 11.81 0.69
N MET A 235 11.41 10.66 1.29
CA MET A 235 11.89 10.57 2.67
C MET A 235 13.42 10.47 2.76
N GLY A 236 14.13 10.47 1.64
CA GLY A 236 15.59 10.33 1.61
C GLY A 236 16.11 8.96 2.05
N THR A 237 15.31 7.90 1.94
CA THR A 237 15.65 6.51 2.33
C THR A 237 15.92 5.62 1.13
N THR A 238 16.57 6.17 0.10
CA THR A 238 17.03 5.39 -1.05
C THR A 238 18.49 5.00 -0.91
N PHE A 239 18.84 3.80 -1.39
CA PHE A 239 20.20 3.32 -1.53
C PHE A 239 20.38 2.76 -2.94
N LEU A 240 21.37 3.26 -3.68
CA LEU A 240 21.60 2.92 -5.09
C LEU A 240 20.33 3.08 -5.96
N GLY A 241 19.57 4.16 -5.73
CA GLY A 241 18.35 4.48 -6.48
C GLY A 241 17.13 3.61 -6.16
N ARG A 242 17.21 2.69 -5.19
CA ARG A 242 16.08 1.88 -4.72
C ARG A 242 15.69 2.26 -3.30
N SER A 243 14.39 2.24 -2.98
CA SER A 243 13.95 2.50 -1.61
C SER A 243 14.44 1.40 -0.66
N HIS A 244 14.77 1.79 0.57
CA HIS A 244 15.18 0.88 1.63
C HIS A 244 14.17 -0.26 1.84
N ILE A 245 12.88 0.07 1.79
CA ILE A 245 11.79 -0.90 1.93
C ILE A 245 11.79 -1.91 0.78
N ASN A 246 11.92 -1.48 -0.48
CA ASN A 246 11.95 -2.43 -1.61
C ASN A 246 13.17 -3.36 -1.56
N ASN A 247 14.32 -2.85 -1.13
CA ASN A 247 15.50 -3.70 -0.94
C ASN A 247 15.25 -4.76 0.14
N GLY A 248 14.70 -4.35 1.30
CA GLY A 248 14.37 -5.28 2.37
C GLY A 248 13.28 -6.30 2.00
N MET A 249 12.24 -5.85 1.30
CA MET A 249 11.15 -6.71 0.83
C MET A 249 11.64 -7.73 -0.19
N THR A 250 12.52 -7.34 -1.11
CA THR A 250 13.14 -8.28 -2.07
C THR A 250 13.88 -9.40 -1.34
N LEU A 251 14.66 -9.08 -0.30
CA LEU A 251 15.37 -10.09 0.49
C LEU A 251 14.38 -11.01 1.22
N VAL A 252 13.41 -10.42 1.92
CA VAL A 252 12.40 -11.17 2.67
C VAL A 252 11.61 -12.13 1.79
N PHE A 253 11.19 -11.71 0.59
CA PHE A 253 10.46 -12.58 -0.32
C PHE A 253 11.32 -13.70 -0.90
N ASN A 254 12.60 -13.44 -1.18
CA ASN A 254 13.52 -14.52 -1.57
C ASN A 254 13.72 -15.52 -0.43
N ASP A 255 13.81 -15.06 0.83
CA ASP A 255 13.89 -15.94 2.00
C ASP A 255 12.61 -16.76 2.19
N LEU A 256 11.43 -16.14 2.06
CA LEU A 256 10.12 -16.81 2.09
C LEU A 256 10.03 -17.89 1.01
N LEU A 257 10.48 -17.60 -0.21
CA LEU A 257 10.45 -18.56 -1.32
C LEU A 257 11.44 -19.72 -1.11
N ALA A 258 12.65 -19.41 -0.63
CA ALA A 258 13.66 -20.43 -0.38
C ALA A 258 13.20 -21.39 0.74
N THR A 259 12.70 -20.84 1.84
CA THR A 259 12.26 -21.61 3.02
C THR A 259 10.97 -22.38 2.76
N SER A 260 10.07 -21.88 1.89
CA SER A 260 8.85 -22.61 1.52
C SER A 260 9.15 -23.86 0.67
N ARG A 261 10.14 -23.78 -0.23
CA ARG A 261 10.61 -24.92 -1.03
C ARG A 261 11.29 -26.01 -0.20
N THR A 262 11.97 -25.63 0.87
CA THR A 262 12.62 -26.59 1.78
C THR A 262 11.73 -26.99 2.96
N ALA A 263 10.49 -26.51 3.00
CA ALA A 263 9.56 -26.71 4.10
C ALA A 263 10.12 -26.34 5.50
N ASP A 264 11.00 -25.33 5.57
CA ASP A 264 11.60 -24.86 6.82
C ASP A 264 10.64 -23.87 7.51
N LEU A 265 9.71 -24.40 8.31
CA LEU A 265 8.69 -23.58 8.98
C LEU A 265 9.28 -22.53 9.94
N PRO A 266 10.27 -22.82 10.81
CA PRO A 266 10.89 -21.81 11.66
C PRO A 266 11.51 -20.66 10.87
N ALA A 267 12.28 -20.96 9.81
CA ALA A 267 12.90 -19.92 8.99
C ALA A 267 11.85 -19.13 8.20
N TYR A 268 10.80 -19.79 7.70
CA TYR A 268 9.68 -19.14 7.03
C TYR A 268 8.96 -18.14 7.96
N ILE A 269 8.69 -18.53 9.21
CA ILE A 269 8.07 -17.65 10.22
C ILE A 269 8.98 -16.46 10.54
N ALA A 270 10.30 -16.63 10.58
CA ALA A 270 11.26 -15.54 10.78
C ALA A 270 11.28 -14.56 9.60
N ALA A 271 11.18 -15.06 8.36
CA ALA A 271 11.05 -14.23 7.16
C ALA A 271 9.72 -13.47 7.15
N ARG A 272 8.59 -14.12 7.48
CA ARG A 272 7.27 -13.48 7.65
C ARG A 272 7.30 -12.38 8.73
N THR A 273 7.98 -12.64 9.84
CA THR A 273 8.20 -11.64 10.91
C THR A 273 8.95 -10.40 10.38
N SER A 274 9.87 -10.59 9.44
CA SER A 274 10.59 -9.51 8.77
C SER A 274 9.75 -8.80 7.71
N LEU A 275 8.83 -9.49 7.02
CA LEU A 275 7.82 -8.89 6.15
C LEU A 275 6.98 -7.86 6.92
N THR A 276 6.37 -8.28 8.03
CA THR A 276 5.57 -7.39 8.89
C THR A 276 6.37 -6.16 9.34
N ARG A 277 7.65 -6.34 9.65
CA ARG A 277 8.52 -5.23 10.05
C ARG A 277 8.66 -4.18 8.95
N HIS A 278 8.87 -4.59 7.70
CA HIS A 278 8.99 -3.67 6.57
C HIS A 278 7.65 -2.98 6.25
N LEU A 279 6.52 -3.67 6.42
CA LEU A 279 5.19 -3.06 6.29
C LEU A 279 4.96 -1.97 7.34
N ILE A 280 5.34 -2.20 8.60
CA ILE A 280 5.27 -1.16 9.64
C ILE A 280 6.16 0.03 9.28
N MET A 281 7.38 -0.21 8.82
CA MET A 281 8.28 0.86 8.38
C MET A 281 7.70 1.65 7.21
N LEU A 282 7.07 0.99 6.23
CA LEU A 282 6.34 1.65 5.16
C LEU A 282 5.19 2.52 5.70
N GLY A 283 4.42 2.02 6.67
CA GLY A 283 3.37 2.78 7.34
C GLY A 283 3.92 4.02 8.05
N LEU A 284 5.03 3.90 8.77
CA LEU A 284 5.69 5.02 9.45
C LEU A 284 6.24 6.05 8.46
N GLN A 285 6.84 5.62 7.35
CA GLN A 285 7.23 6.50 6.24
C GLN A 285 6.02 7.24 5.68
N GLY A 286 4.94 6.50 5.46
CA GLY A 286 3.69 6.99 4.92
C GLY A 286 3.01 8.05 5.76
N VAL A 287 2.82 7.81 7.06
CA VAL A 287 2.20 8.81 7.96
C VAL A 287 3.12 10.01 8.17
N SER A 288 4.45 9.79 8.28
CA SER A 288 5.42 10.89 8.37
C SER A 288 5.36 11.81 7.15
N HIS A 289 5.40 11.23 5.96
CA HIS A 289 5.27 11.94 4.69
C HIS A 289 3.93 12.69 4.61
N SER A 290 2.83 12.01 4.92
CA SER A 290 1.49 12.55 4.71
C SER A 290 1.13 13.65 5.71
N VAL A 291 1.55 13.56 6.97
CA VAL A 291 1.40 14.68 7.94
C VAL A 291 2.19 15.90 7.49
N PHE A 292 3.43 15.70 7.04
CA PHE A 292 4.26 16.78 6.52
C PHE A 292 3.62 17.44 5.27
N LYS A 293 3.18 16.62 4.30
CA LYS A 293 2.50 17.08 3.08
C LYS A 293 1.23 17.86 3.42
N ALA A 294 0.40 17.36 4.33
CA ALA A 294 -0.83 18.04 4.77
C ALA A 294 -0.55 19.40 5.41
N GLN A 295 0.44 19.47 6.32
CA GLN A 295 0.84 20.72 6.97
C GLN A 295 1.33 21.76 5.94
N HIS A 296 2.17 21.35 4.99
CA HIS A 296 2.66 22.24 3.94
C HIS A 296 1.57 22.64 2.96
N ALA A 297 0.69 21.71 2.56
CA ALA A 297 -0.41 21.98 1.66
C ALA A 297 -1.36 23.04 2.24
N ALA A 298 -1.72 22.94 3.53
CA ALA A 298 -2.52 23.94 4.23
C ALA A 298 -1.86 25.33 4.18
N ARG A 299 -0.55 25.41 4.49
CA ARG A 299 0.22 26.66 4.46
C ARG A 299 0.30 27.27 3.07
N CYS A 300 0.42 26.43 2.04
CA CYS A 300 0.53 26.85 0.64
C CYS A 300 -0.84 26.96 -0.05
N LYS A 301 -1.94 26.86 0.70
CA LYS A 301 -3.32 26.93 0.21
C LYS A 301 -3.63 25.90 -0.89
N GLN A 302 -3.02 24.73 -0.81
CA GLN A 302 -3.21 23.60 -1.72
C GLN A 302 -4.28 22.65 -1.16
N ALA A 303 -5.55 23.08 -1.16
CA ALA A 303 -6.64 22.34 -0.51
C ALA A 303 -6.77 20.89 -1.00
N ALA A 304 -6.62 20.65 -2.31
CA ALA A 304 -6.66 19.30 -2.87
C ALA A 304 -5.52 18.41 -2.35
N ALA A 305 -4.29 18.94 -2.27
CA ALA A 305 -3.15 18.20 -1.74
C ALA A 305 -3.25 17.95 -0.23
N GLU A 306 -3.88 18.87 0.51
CA GLU A 306 -4.16 18.68 1.93
C GLU A 306 -5.17 17.54 2.15
N ALA A 307 -6.27 17.53 1.38
CA ALA A 307 -7.28 16.48 1.44
C ALA A 307 -6.70 15.12 1.05
N GLU A 308 -5.91 15.06 -0.02
CA GLU A 308 -5.18 13.86 -0.45
C GLU A 308 -4.27 13.36 0.68
N ALA A 309 -3.45 14.23 1.26
CA ALA A 309 -2.53 13.85 2.32
C ALA A 309 -3.25 13.34 3.59
N LYS A 310 -4.37 13.97 3.98
CA LYS A 310 -5.22 13.48 5.08
C LYS A 310 -5.83 12.11 4.78
N ALA A 311 -6.27 11.86 3.55
CA ALA A 311 -6.73 10.53 3.14
C ALA A 311 -5.58 9.50 3.25
N MET A 312 -4.36 9.85 2.83
CA MET A 312 -3.22 8.94 2.94
C MET A 312 -2.80 8.65 4.38
N ILE A 313 -2.96 9.59 5.33
CA ILE A 313 -2.81 9.30 6.77
C ILE A 313 -3.74 8.15 7.17
N ALA A 314 -5.03 8.23 6.81
CA ALA A 314 -6.01 7.19 7.13
C ALA A 314 -5.67 5.85 6.46
N VAL A 315 -5.25 5.85 5.19
CA VAL A 315 -4.83 4.63 4.48
C VAL A 315 -3.66 3.96 5.20
N HIS A 316 -2.61 4.71 5.53
CA HIS A 316 -1.45 4.16 6.23
C HIS A 316 -1.80 3.67 7.63
N TRP A 317 -2.65 4.41 8.34
CA TRP A 317 -3.11 4.00 9.67
C TRP A 317 -3.87 2.67 9.64
N THR A 318 -4.66 2.43 8.59
CA THR A 318 -5.50 1.22 8.44
C THR A 318 -4.70 -0.08 8.56
N TYR A 319 -3.42 -0.10 8.16
CA TYR A 319 -2.55 -1.25 8.35
C TYR A 319 -1.45 -1.03 9.40
N LEU A 320 -1.04 0.20 9.65
CA LEU A 320 0.01 0.49 10.63
C LEU A 320 -0.43 0.13 12.05
N GLU A 321 -1.60 0.61 12.48
CA GLU A 321 -2.11 0.35 13.83
C GLU A 321 -2.24 -1.16 14.13
N PRO A 322 -2.93 -1.96 13.29
CA PRO A 322 -3.01 -3.40 13.47
C PRO A 322 -1.66 -4.08 13.65
N LEU A 323 -0.69 -3.70 12.82
CA LEU A 323 0.64 -4.32 12.85
C LEU A 323 1.46 -3.85 14.06
N LEU A 324 1.26 -2.61 14.54
CA LEU A 324 1.88 -2.15 15.79
C LEU A 324 1.35 -2.94 16.99
N VAL A 325 0.03 -3.17 17.05
CA VAL A 325 -0.62 -4.00 18.07
C VAL A 325 -0.10 -5.43 18.00
N TYR A 326 -0.09 -6.03 16.81
CA TYR A 326 0.43 -7.38 16.59
C TYR A 326 1.90 -7.55 17.03
N ARG A 327 2.69 -6.48 16.90
CA ARG A 327 4.09 -6.45 17.33
C ARG A 327 4.27 -6.08 18.80
N ASN A 328 3.20 -6.03 19.58
CA ASN A 328 3.20 -5.66 21.00
C ASN A 328 3.85 -4.30 21.26
N THR A 329 3.66 -3.34 20.34
CA THR A 329 4.04 -1.96 20.59
C THR A 329 3.20 -1.45 21.77
N PRO A 330 3.80 -0.77 22.77
CA PRO A 330 3.04 -0.31 23.93
C PRO A 330 1.86 0.58 23.51
N ALA A 331 0.67 0.35 24.08
CA ALA A 331 -0.55 1.08 23.73
C ALA A 331 -0.37 2.60 23.82
N ALA A 332 0.29 3.10 24.87
CA ALA A 332 0.59 4.53 25.03
C ALA A 332 1.38 5.14 23.86
N ASN A 333 2.24 4.37 23.19
CA ASN A 333 2.95 4.82 22.00
C ASN A 333 2.04 4.87 20.77
N ILE A 334 1.12 3.92 20.64
CA ILE A 334 0.13 3.87 19.57
C ILE A 334 -0.86 5.03 19.75
N ASP A 335 -1.41 5.22 20.95
CA ASP A 335 -2.36 6.29 21.27
C ASP A 335 -1.75 7.68 21.02
N MET A 336 -0.49 7.88 21.43
CA MET A 336 0.21 9.14 21.17
C MET A 336 0.41 9.39 19.68
N LEU A 337 0.68 8.34 18.89
CA LEU A 337 0.78 8.45 17.44
C LEU A 337 -0.58 8.76 16.83
N GLU A 338 -1.63 8.01 17.19
CA GLU A 338 -2.99 8.24 16.71
C GLU A 338 -3.45 9.68 16.98
N MET A 339 -3.28 10.16 18.21
CA MET A 339 -3.63 11.53 18.60
C MET A 339 -2.91 12.58 17.76
N ALA A 340 -1.63 12.35 17.42
CA ALA A 340 -0.89 13.27 16.57
C ALA A 340 -1.33 13.20 15.10
N LEU A 341 -1.71 12.03 14.60
CA LEU A 341 -2.17 11.82 13.23
C LEU A 341 -3.61 12.31 12.98
N THR A 342 -4.45 12.30 14.03
CA THR A 342 -5.85 12.73 13.99
C THR A 342 -6.07 14.19 14.38
N ALA A 343 -5.00 14.93 14.70
CA ALA A 343 -5.11 16.33 15.06
C ALA A 343 -5.85 17.12 13.95
N PRO A 344 -6.79 18.03 14.30
CA PRO A 344 -7.57 18.77 13.30
C PRO A 344 -6.71 19.51 12.27
N GLN A 345 -5.56 20.01 12.73
CA GLN A 345 -4.50 20.56 11.90
C GLN A 345 -3.28 19.64 11.96
N ALA A 346 -2.87 19.14 10.79
CA ALA A 346 -1.65 18.35 10.67
C ALA A 346 -0.43 19.17 11.09
N ASP A 347 0.39 18.60 11.97
CA ASP A 347 1.60 19.23 12.48
C ASP A 347 2.73 18.20 12.62
N TYR A 348 3.66 18.23 11.68
CA TYR A 348 4.77 17.28 11.63
C TYR A 348 5.67 17.37 12.87
N ALA A 349 5.87 18.58 13.41
CA ALA A 349 6.69 18.76 14.59
C ALA A 349 6.08 18.07 15.82
N LYS A 350 4.75 17.97 15.90
CA LYS A 350 4.03 17.24 16.96
C LYS A 350 3.95 15.75 16.71
N ALA A 351 3.84 15.32 15.46
CA ALA A 351 3.83 13.89 15.10
C ALA A 351 5.20 13.23 15.23
N LEU A 352 6.29 13.96 14.95
CA LEU A 352 7.64 13.40 14.92
C LEU A 352 8.09 12.75 16.25
N PRO A 353 7.85 13.33 17.44
CA PRO A 353 8.12 12.66 18.71
C PRO A 353 7.38 11.32 18.86
N ALA A 354 6.12 11.24 18.42
CA ALA A 354 5.34 10.01 18.50
C ALA A 354 5.88 8.92 17.55
N ILE A 355 6.21 9.31 16.32
CA ILE A 355 6.87 8.44 15.34
C ILE A 355 8.20 7.91 15.90
N LYS A 356 9.04 8.80 16.45
CA LYS A 356 10.32 8.44 17.09
C LYS A 356 10.13 7.44 18.22
N ALA A 357 9.11 7.62 19.04
CA ALA A 357 8.84 6.73 20.16
C ALA A 357 8.47 5.31 19.69
N VAL A 358 7.63 5.19 18.65
CA VAL A 358 7.31 3.90 18.03
C VAL A 358 8.56 3.25 17.41
N VAL A 359 9.31 3.99 16.60
CA VAL A 359 10.56 3.51 15.97
C VAL A 359 11.56 3.01 17.01
N HIS A 360 11.76 3.75 18.09
CA HIS A 360 12.65 3.36 19.18
C HIS A 360 12.17 2.07 19.88
N LYS A 361 10.87 1.92 20.13
CA LYS A 361 10.31 0.71 20.76
C LYS A 361 10.41 -0.53 19.87
N MET A 362 10.43 -0.34 18.56
CA MET A 362 10.73 -1.42 17.61
C MET A 362 12.23 -1.78 17.55
N GLY A 363 13.10 -1.08 18.28
CA GLY A 363 14.56 -1.24 18.20
C GLY A 363 15.13 -0.74 16.87
N ARG A 364 14.45 0.22 16.23
CA ARG A 364 14.78 0.73 14.89
C ARG A 364 15.33 2.16 14.96
N ARG A 365 15.83 2.65 13.83
CA ARG A 365 16.43 3.99 13.72
C ARG A 365 15.58 4.87 12.84
N MET A 366 15.48 6.16 13.19
CA MET A 366 14.77 7.13 12.34
C MET A 366 15.36 7.24 10.94
N ALA A 367 16.64 6.94 10.73
CA ALA A 367 17.25 6.90 9.40
C ALA A 367 16.57 5.90 8.44
N GLU A 368 15.83 4.92 8.95
CA GLU A 368 15.10 3.92 8.16
C GLU A 368 13.69 4.40 7.79
N VAL A 369 13.10 5.30 8.60
CA VAL A 369 11.89 6.05 8.24
C VAL A 369 12.25 7.22 7.32
N GLY A 370 13.38 7.87 7.56
CA GLY A 370 13.83 9.04 6.82
C GLY A 370 13.30 10.35 7.36
N THR A 371 13.50 11.40 6.58
CA THR A 371 13.03 12.76 6.86
C THR A 371 12.39 13.31 5.59
N PRO A 372 11.19 13.90 5.66
CA PRO A 372 10.52 14.46 4.49
C PRO A 372 11.40 15.51 3.79
N ASP A 373 11.61 15.33 2.48
CA ASP A 373 12.27 16.31 1.62
C ASP A 373 11.25 17.34 1.14
N ALA A 374 11.27 18.52 1.78
CA ALA A 374 10.38 19.63 1.45
C ALA A 374 10.42 19.99 -0.04
N LYS A 375 11.61 20.00 -0.66
CA LYS A 375 11.76 20.43 -2.06
C LYS A 375 11.04 19.48 -3.02
N ARG A 376 11.06 18.18 -2.72
CA ARG A 376 10.38 17.16 -3.52
C ARG A 376 8.88 17.17 -3.27
N ILE A 377 8.47 17.14 -1.99
CA ILE A 377 7.06 17.01 -1.61
C ILE A 377 6.24 18.22 -2.04
N THR A 378 6.82 19.42 -1.98
CA THR A 378 6.15 20.67 -2.36
C THR A 378 6.56 21.16 -3.75
N ALA A 379 7.14 20.29 -4.59
CA ALA A 379 7.57 20.67 -5.92
C ALA A 379 6.40 21.26 -6.72
N GLY A 380 6.62 22.44 -7.32
CA GLY A 380 5.60 23.15 -8.08
C GLY A 380 4.58 23.94 -7.24
N TRP A 381 4.69 23.95 -5.90
CA TRP A 381 3.83 24.78 -5.06
C TRP A 381 4.43 26.17 -4.87
N ASN A 382 3.67 27.21 -5.20
CA ASN A 382 4.02 28.60 -4.91
C ASN A 382 3.76 28.92 -3.43
N CYS A 383 4.64 28.42 -2.56
CA CYS A 383 4.59 28.64 -1.13
C CYS A 383 5.36 29.91 -0.74
N PRO A 384 4.87 30.75 0.19
CA PRO A 384 5.70 31.78 0.81
C PRO A 384 6.86 31.10 1.53
N MET A 385 8.11 31.36 1.09
CA MET A 385 9.30 30.80 1.73
C MET A 385 9.41 31.34 3.16
N HIS A 386 9.18 30.49 4.15
CA HIS A 386 9.67 30.69 5.51
C HIS A 386 10.87 29.80 5.77
N LYS A 387 11.83 30.32 6.54
CA LYS A 387 13.05 29.61 6.97
C LYS A 387 12.69 28.21 7.48
N GLN A 388 13.41 27.21 6.99
CA GLN A 388 13.23 25.79 7.30
C GLN A 388 13.14 25.54 8.82
N LEU A 389 12.25 24.62 9.21
CA LEU A 389 12.11 24.07 10.57
C LEU A 389 13.24 23.08 10.87
#